data_AF-A0A4Y9TIR6-F1
#
_entry.id   AF-A0A4Y9TIR6-F1
#
_cell.length_a   1.000
_cell.length_b   1.000
_cell.length_c   1.000
_cell.angle_alpha   90.00
_cell.angle_beta   90.00
_cell.angle_gamma   90.00
#
_symmetry.space_group_name_H-M   'P 1'
#
loop_
_entity.id
_entity.type
_entity.pdbx_description
1 polymer ?
#
loop_
_entity_poly.entity_id
_entity_poly.type
_entity_poly.pdbx_seq_one_letter_code
_entity_poly.pdbx_strand_id
1 'polypeptide(L)'
;MAIAKCKRIHLRPGSAFAYSWFYSQVRAAGPWNYKKQGRQYEAFGNFNYGATGTVLGILEHVLLWAAGVAQTFAKTTKSEFGSWWGDNPFGDDPRDQYWIGRGVGYAVSQGY
;
A
#
# COMPACT_ATOMS: atom_id res chain seq x y z
N MET A 1 3.78 -31.85 -18.78
CA MET A 1 2.95 -30.98 -17.92
C MET A 1 3.59 -30.88 -16.55
N ALA A 2 4.19 -29.75 -16.19
CA ALA A 2 4.71 -29.53 -14.84
C ALA A 2 3.57 -29.00 -13.96
N ILE A 3 3.09 -29.82 -13.03
CA ILE A 3 2.16 -29.39 -11.99
C ILE A 3 2.97 -28.50 -11.04
N ALA A 4 2.79 -27.18 -11.15
CA ALA A 4 3.33 -26.25 -10.18
C ALA A 4 2.69 -26.56 -8.82
N LYS A 5 3.44 -27.22 -7.92
CA LYS A 5 3.18 -27.25 -6.49
C LYS A 5 3.27 -25.81 -6.00
N CYS A 6 2.17 -25.07 -6.09
CA CYS A 6 2.02 -23.80 -5.41
C CYS A 6 2.05 -24.13 -3.91
N LYS A 7 3.25 -24.05 -3.30
CA LYS A 7 3.38 -24.07 -1.85
C LYS A 7 2.44 -22.99 -1.36
N ARG A 8 1.37 -23.38 -0.66
CA ARG A 8 0.46 -22.44 -0.01
C ARG A 8 1.28 -21.78 1.10
N ILE A 9 2.00 -20.73 0.73
CA ILE A 9 2.81 -19.94 1.65
C ILE A 9 1.79 -19.28 2.58
N HIS A 10 1.70 -19.77 3.81
CA HIS A 10 0.84 -19.17 4.81
C HIS A 10 1.47 -17.83 5.20
N LEU A 11 1.05 -16.75 4.54
CA LEU A 11 1.33 -15.39 4.96
C LEU A 11 0.64 -15.20 6.31
N ARG A 12 1.40 -15.31 7.40
CA ARG A 12 0.88 -15.01 8.74
C ARG A 12 0.88 -13.49 8.91
N PRO A 13 -0.27 -12.87 9.27
CA PRO A 13 -0.29 -11.46 9.65
C PRO A 13 0.76 -11.17 10.73
N GLY A 14 1.43 -10.03 10.65
CA GLY A 14 2.48 -9.66 11.61
C GLY A 14 3.86 -10.32 11.41
N SER A 15 4.02 -11.23 10.44
CA SER A 15 5.32 -11.86 10.19
C SER A 15 6.22 -11.02 9.30
N ALA A 16 7.53 -10.99 9.59
CA ALA A 16 8.53 -10.30 8.77
C ALA A 16 8.51 -10.80 7.31
N PHE A 17 8.21 -12.08 7.09
CA PHE A 17 8.04 -12.65 5.77
C PHE A 17 6.82 -12.05 5.04
N ALA A 18 5.67 -11.91 5.72
CA ALA A 18 4.49 -11.29 5.13
C ALA A 18 4.73 -9.83 4.74
N TYR A 19 5.42 -9.06 5.59
CA TYR A 19 5.78 -7.68 5.29
C TYR A 19 6.81 -7.57 4.15
N SER A 20 7.81 -8.45 4.11
CA SER A 20 8.77 -8.51 3.00
C SER A 20 8.09 -8.86 1.68
N TRP A 21 7.12 -9.79 1.69
CA TRP A 21 6.35 -10.15 0.51
C TRP A 21 5.42 -9.01 0.08
N PHE A 22 4.76 -8.34 1.04
CA PHE A 22 3.92 -7.17 0.77
C PHE A 22 4.73 -6.06 0.10
N TYR A 23 5.90 -5.73 0.65
CA TYR A 23 6.82 -4.77 0.06
C TYR A 23 7.23 -5.15 -1.37
N SER A 24 7.48 -6.43 -1.64
CA SER A 24 7.81 -6.89 -2.99
C SER A 24 6.65 -6.72 -3.98
N GLN A 25 5.39 -6.78 -3.50
CA GLN A 25 4.22 -6.53 -4.35
C GLN A 25 4.06 -5.04 -4.71
N VAL A 26 4.19 -4.15 -3.71
CA VAL A 26 3.79 -2.73 -3.80
C VAL A 26 4.88 -1.78 -4.31
N ARG A 27 6.16 -2.19 -4.28
CA ARG A 27 7.27 -1.35 -4.77
C ARG A 27 7.09 -0.94 -6.25
N ALA A 28 7.77 0.12 -6.69
CA ALA A 28 7.66 0.64 -8.07
C ALA A 28 7.95 -0.39 -9.20
N ALA A 29 8.74 -1.43 -8.92
CA ALA A 29 9.00 -2.53 -9.85
C ALA A 29 8.16 -3.78 -9.57
N GLY A 30 7.28 -3.72 -8.57
CA GLY A 30 6.43 -4.81 -8.12
C GLY A 30 5.22 -5.02 -9.02
N PRO A 31 4.59 -6.20 -8.94
CA PRO A 31 3.41 -6.55 -9.73
C PRO A 31 2.20 -5.64 -9.47
N TRP A 32 2.13 -4.95 -8.33
CA TRP A 32 1.02 -4.04 -7.99
C TRP A 32 1.31 -2.58 -8.34
N ASN A 33 2.30 -2.32 -9.19
CA ASN A 33 2.44 -1.00 -9.82
C ASN A 33 1.39 -0.84 -10.94
N TYR A 34 0.14 -0.60 -10.54
CA TYR A 34 -0.99 -0.42 -11.46
C TYR A 34 -0.87 0.84 -12.32
N LYS A 35 -0.02 1.82 -11.94
CA LYS A 35 0.26 3.01 -12.75
C LYS A 35 0.88 2.67 -14.12
N LYS A 36 1.47 1.47 -14.28
CA LYS A 36 1.93 0.97 -15.58
C LYS A 36 0.81 0.62 -16.55
N GLN A 37 -0.36 0.25 -16.04
CA GLN A 37 -1.52 -0.11 -16.87
C GLN A 37 -2.36 1.13 -17.23
N GLY A 38 -2.25 2.20 -16.44
CA GLY A 38 -2.90 3.48 -16.71
C GLY A 38 -3.05 4.30 -15.43
N ARG A 39 -3.04 5.64 -15.57
CA ARG A 39 -3.24 6.55 -14.44
C ARG A 39 -4.61 6.38 -13.78
N GLN A 40 -5.63 5.90 -14.49
CA GLN A 40 -6.94 5.62 -13.89
C GLN A 40 -6.91 4.56 -12.77
N TYR A 41 -5.88 3.72 -12.70
CA TYR A 41 -5.77 2.65 -11.69
C TYR A 41 -5.00 3.06 -10.44
N GLU A 42 -4.59 4.34 -10.33
CA GLU A 42 -3.92 4.88 -9.15
C GLU A 42 -4.79 4.74 -7.89
N ALA A 43 -6.06 5.15 -7.98
CA ALA A 43 -7.03 4.99 -6.89
C ALA A 43 -7.24 3.52 -6.48
N PHE A 44 -7.30 2.62 -7.46
CA PHE A 44 -7.42 1.18 -7.19
C PHE A 44 -6.18 0.62 -6.49
N GLY A 45 -4.98 1.05 -6.90
CA GLY A 45 -3.73 0.66 -6.25
C GLY A 45 -3.66 1.11 -4.79
N ASN A 46 -4.06 2.35 -4.52
CA ASN A 46 -4.10 2.92 -3.16
C ASN A 46 -5.12 2.19 -2.28
N PHE A 47 -6.30 1.87 -2.82
CA PHE A 47 -7.29 1.05 -2.13
C PHE A 47 -6.75 -0.36 -1.81
N ASN A 48 -6.16 -1.04 -2.79
CA ASN A 48 -5.61 -2.39 -2.61
C ASN A 48 -4.45 -2.41 -1.59
N TYR A 49 -3.63 -1.37 -1.60
CA TYR A 49 -2.54 -1.16 -0.63
C TYR A 49 -3.08 -1.08 0.80
N GLY A 50 -4.09 -0.23 1.04
CA GLY A 50 -4.73 -0.08 2.35
C GLY A 50 -5.41 -1.37 2.83
N ALA A 51 -6.18 -2.01 1.94
CA ALA A 51 -6.90 -3.24 2.28
C ALA A 51 -5.95 -4.40 2.59
N THR A 52 -4.98 -4.68 1.71
CA THR A 52 -4.04 -5.79 1.91
C THR A 52 -3.13 -5.53 3.11
N GLY A 53 -2.64 -4.30 3.28
CA GLY A 53 -1.81 -3.93 4.43
C GLY A 53 -2.49 -4.23 5.76
N THR A 54 -3.77 -3.87 5.85
CA THR A 54 -4.60 -4.13 7.05
C THR A 54 -4.81 -5.63 7.28
N VAL A 55 -5.13 -6.39 6.23
CA VAL A 55 -5.25 -7.87 6.33
C VAL A 55 -3.95 -8.53 6.80
N LEU A 56 -2.80 -7.95 6.46
CA LEU A 56 -1.49 -8.42 6.93
C LEU A 56 -1.12 -7.93 8.34
N GLY A 57 -1.99 -7.18 9.00
CA GLY A 57 -1.80 -6.66 10.35
C GLY A 57 -0.90 -5.43 10.41
N ILE A 58 -0.80 -4.66 9.33
CA ILE A 58 -0.12 -3.35 9.34
C ILE A 58 -1.13 -2.30 9.81
N LEU A 59 -0.74 -1.49 10.79
CA LEU A 59 -1.57 -0.41 11.31
C LEU A 59 -1.76 0.69 10.24
N GLU A 60 -2.95 1.28 10.18
CA GLU A 60 -3.32 2.32 9.21
C GLU A 60 -2.30 3.47 9.16
N HIS A 61 -1.85 3.96 10.32
CA HIS A 61 -0.88 5.05 10.37
C HIS A 61 0.47 4.67 9.72
N VAL A 62 0.88 3.40 9.81
CA VAL A 62 2.11 2.91 9.16
C VAL A 62 1.94 2.86 7.65
N LEU A 63 0.74 2.49 7.17
CA LEU A 63 0.42 2.48 5.75
C LEU A 63 0.41 3.90 5.17
N LEU A 64 -0.24 4.84 5.85
CA LEU A 64 -0.28 6.25 5.43
C LEU A 64 1.12 6.88 5.45
N TRP A 65 1.90 6.61 6.50
CA TRP A 65 3.28 7.10 6.61
C TRP A 65 4.17 6.52 5.49
N ALA A 66 4.09 5.22 5.22
CA ALA A 66 4.84 4.57 4.16
C ALA A 66 4.45 5.06 2.75
N ALA A 67 3.18 5.41 2.53
CA ALA A 67 2.72 6.03 1.29
C ALA A 67 3.34 7.42 1.07
N GLY A 68 3.33 8.29 2.10
CA GLY A 68 3.98 9.61 2.04
C GLY A 68 5.50 9.53 1.81
N VAL A 69 6.15 8.55 2.44
CA VAL A 69 7.57 8.24 2.19
C VAL A 69 7.79 7.83 0.74
N ALA A 70 6.97 6.92 0.20
CA ALA A 70 7.08 6.47 -1.18
C ALA A 70 6.88 7.62 -2.19
N GLN A 71 5.96 8.54 -1.92
CA GLN A 71 5.73 9.71 -2.77
C GLN A 71 6.93 10.68 -2.74
N THR A 72 7.54 10.86 -1.55
CA THR A 72 8.78 11.63 -1.36
C THR A 72 9.95 11.04 -2.12
N PHE A 73 10.16 9.72 -2.06
CA PHE A 73 11.21 9.04 -2.82
C PHE A 73 10.95 9.06 -4.34
N ALA A 74 9.68 9.03 -4.76
CA ALA A 74 9.30 9.14 -6.16
C ALA A 74 9.49 10.56 -6.73
N LYS A 75 9.86 11.55 -5.89
CA LYS A 75 9.99 12.98 -6.25
C LYS A 75 8.73 13.55 -6.91
N THR A 76 7.57 12.93 -6.68
CA THR A 76 6.27 13.42 -7.16
C THR A 76 5.59 14.33 -6.14
N THR A 77 6.20 14.51 -4.97
CA THR A 77 5.77 15.45 -3.93
C THR A 77 5.74 16.86 -4.50
N LYS A 78 4.54 17.44 -4.60
CA LYS A 78 4.39 18.88 -4.79
C LYS A 78 4.65 19.56 -3.44
N SER A 79 5.26 20.75 -3.45
CA SER A 79 5.51 21.56 -2.24
C SER A 79 4.25 21.84 -1.41
N GLU A 80 3.08 21.63 -2.00
CA GLU A 80 1.73 21.84 -1.45
C GLU A 80 1.31 20.75 -0.45
N PHE A 81 1.92 19.56 -0.50
CA PHE A 81 1.51 18.39 0.29
C PHE A 81 2.23 18.25 1.65
N GLY A 82 3.13 19.19 1.96
CA GLY A 82 3.90 19.16 3.21
C GLY A 82 5.10 18.19 3.15
N SER A 83 5.61 17.81 4.32
CA SER A 83 6.78 16.93 4.45
C SER A 83 6.42 15.63 5.17
N TRP A 84 7.11 14.54 4.85
CA TRP A 84 6.93 13.21 5.47
C TRP A 84 7.19 13.12 6.98
N TRP A 85 7.76 14.17 7.59
CA TRP A 85 7.98 14.32 9.03
C TRP A 85 6.98 15.26 9.73
N GLY A 86 5.98 15.77 9.00
CA GLY A 86 4.93 16.65 9.55
C GLY A 86 3.65 15.89 9.90
N ASP A 87 2.54 16.63 10.07
CA ASP A 87 1.21 16.04 10.23
C ASP A 87 0.61 15.59 8.90
N ASN A 88 -0.54 14.90 8.95
CA ASN A 88 -1.30 14.47 7.77
C ASN A 88 -1.48 15.66 6.80
N PRO A 89 -1.09 15.56 5.51
CA PRO A 89 -0.99 14.35 4.70
C PRO A 89 0.43 13.74 4.54
N PHE A 90 1.38 14.05 5.42
CA PHE A 90 2.76 13.50 5.38
C PHE A 90 3.46 13.64 4.01
N GLY A 91 3.15 14.67 3.22
CA GLY A 91 3.71 14.82 1.88
C GLY A 91 3.06 13.96 0.78
N ASP A 92 1.91 13.32 1.04
CA ASP A 92 1.13 12.52 0.07
C ASP A 92 -0.04 13.31 -0.56
N ASP A 93 -0.57 12.86 -1.70
CA ASP A 93 -1.78 13.46 -2.30
C ASP A 93 -2.99 13.14 -1.39
N PRO A 94 -3.80 14.12 -0.94
CA PRO A 94 -4.97 13.87 -0.10
C PRO A 94 -5.96 12.86 -0.70
N ARG A 95 -5.99 12.72 -2.03
CA ARG A 95 -6.80 11.71 -2.72
C ARG A 95 -6.24 10.31 -2.55
N ASP A 96 -4.92 10.16 -2.55
CA ASP A 96 -4.25 8.88 -2.35
C ASP A 96 -4.50 8.38 -0.92
N GLN A 97 -4.38 9.26 0.08
CA GLN A 97 -4.73 8.96 1.47
C GLN A 97 -6.19 8.56 1.66
N TYR A 98 -7.13 9.25 0.97
CA TYR A 98 -8.54 8.89 1.01
C TYR A 98 -8.76 7.45 0.53
N TRP A 99 -8.17 7.07 -0.59
CA TRP A 99 -8.34 5.70 -1.13
C TRP A 99 -7.67 4.64 -0.24
N ILE A 100 -6.51 4.93 0.35
CA ILE A 100 -5.87 4.04 1.34
C ILE A 100 -6.79 3.82 2.54
N GLY A 101 -7.33 4.90 3.13
CA GLY A 101 -8.26 4.81 4.24
C GLY A 101 -9.55 4.05 3.89
N ARG A 102 -10.06 4.21 2.66
CA ARG A 102 -11.19 3.40 2.16
C ARG A 102 -10.85 1.91 2.08
N GLY A 103 -9.62 1.56 1.70
CA GLY A 103 -9.13 0.19 1.69
C GLY A 103 -9.00 -0.41 3.09
N VAL A 104 -8.47 0.37 4.03
CA VAL A 104 -8.38 -0.01 5.45
C VAL A 104 -9.78 -0.25 6.03
N GLY A 105 -10.69 0.71 5.87
CA GLY A 105 -12.07 0.59 6.36
C GLY A 105 -12.79 -0.61 5.75
N TYR A 106 -12.52 -0.93 4.47
CA TYR A 106 -13.03 -2.15 3.86
C TYR A 106 -12.49 -3.40 4.57
N ALA A 107 -11.18 -3.53 4.79
CA ALA A 107 -10.61 -4.68 5.49
C ALA A 107 -11.17 -4.84 6.92
N VAL A 108 -11.27 -3.74 7.68
CA VAL A 108 -11.88 -3.74 9.02
C VAL A 108 -13.34 -4.18 8.96
N SER A 109 -14.12 -3.71 7.99
CA SER A 109 -15.52 -4.14 7.81
C SER A 109 -15.67 -5.64 7.53
N GLN A 110 -14.62 -6.27 6.99
CA GLN A 110 -14.59 -7.71 6.70
C GLN A 110 -14.08 -8.54 7.90
N GLY A 111 -13.78 -7.90 9.04
CA GLY A 111 -13.40 -8.57 10.29
C GLY A 111 -11.89 -8.80 10.45
N TYR A 112 -11.06 -8.01 9.78
CA TYR A 112 -9.60 -8.00 9.95
C TYR A 112 -9.12 -6.92 10.91
#